data_AF-A4JHC8-F1
#
_entry.id   AF-A4JHC8-F1
#
_cell.length_a   1.000
_cell.length_b   1.000
_cell.length_c   1.000
_cell.angle_alpha   90.00
_cell.angle_beta   90.00
_cell.angle_gamma   90.00
#
_symmetry.space_group_name_H-M   'P 1'
#
loop_
_entity.id
_entity.type
_entity.pdbx_description
1 polymer ?
#
loop_
_entity_poly.entity_id
_entity_poly.type
_entity_poly.pdbx_seq_one_letter_code
_entity_poly.pdbx_strand_id
1 'polypeptide(L)'
;MNTAKAELSNKISIEYDLIVEELTMSLDWLNKSKDYTFLDSLKLTFTDNTYDKFLAQAIYSTSEIEFSLNGATARTFQATIIHEIAHHISFSYLGIRGHTLEFAIINYALYYKFNQDANTFFRSYDIAQDKAFPFLLINSFLFDAMIKNITFVDLTELSLKAVELAKSIRENSIPLNLSKTITYEDKNEQSPHLKVA
;
A
#
# COMPACT_ATOMS: atom_id res chain seq x y z
N MET A 1 -11.95 -25.16 -15.71
CA MET A 1 -10.83 -24.50 -15.00
C MET A 1 -9.68 -25.49 -14.90
N ASN A 2 -8.46 -25.10 -15.29
CA ASN A 2 -7.26 -25.96 -15.16
C ASN A 2 -7.03 -26.29 -13.68
N THR A 3 -6.69 -27.53 -13.31
CA THR A 3 -6.48 -27.98 -11.91
C THR A 3 -5.55 -27.04 -11.13
N ALA A 4 -4.48 -26.56 -11.77
CA ALA A 4 -3.55 -25.62 -11.14
C ALA A 4 -4.20 -24.26 -10.78
N LYS A 5 -5.13 -23.77 -11.60
CA LYS A 5 -5.87 -22.53 -11.33
C LYS A 5 -6.87 -22.69 -10.20
N ALA A 6 -7.51 -23.86 -10.11
CA ALA A 6 -8.41 -24.20 -9.00
C ALA A 6 -7.67 -24.30 -7.67
N GLU A 7 -6.49 -24.93 -7.66
CA GLU A 7 -5.62 -24.98 -6.49
C GLU A 7 -5.16 -23.58 -6.06
N LEU A 8 -4.80 -22.73 -7.03
CA LEU A 8 -4.37 -21.36 -6.78
C LEU A 8 -5.49 -20.50 -6.22
N SER A 9 -6.67 -20.50 -6.84
CA SER A 9 -7.83 -19.75 -6.34
C SER A 9 -8.18 -20.18 -4.92
N ASN A 10 -8.15 -21.49 -4.63
CA ASN A 10 -8.42 -22.00 -3.30
C ASN A 10 -7.40 -21.52 -2.25
N LYS A 11 -6.11 -21.47 -2.59
CA LYS A 11 -5.08 -20.92 -1.70
C LYS A 11 -5.30 -19.44 -1.39
N ILE A 12 -5.66 -18.65 -2.41
CA ILE A 12 -5.95 -17.23 -2.23
C ILE A 12 -7.21 -17.04 -1.37
N SER A 13 -8.25 -17.84 -1.59
CA SER A 13 -9.47 -17.80 -0.77
C SER A 13 -9.21 -18.10 0.70
N ILE A 14 -8.43 -19.14 1.00
CA ILE A 14 -8.08 -19.47 2.40
C ILE A 14 -7.34 -18.30 3.05
N GLU A 15 -6.36 -17.72 2.37
CA GLU A 15 -5.59 -16.59 2.90
C GLU A 15 -6.49 -15.35 3.11
N TYR A 16 -7.41 -15.10 2.18
CA TYR A 16 -8.37 -14.00 2.28
C TYR A 16 -9.28 -14.16 3.49
N ASP A 17 -9.87 -15.33 3.68
CA ASP A 17 -10.77 -15.61 4.79
C ASP A 17 -10.05 -15.44 6.13
N LEU A 18 -8.81 -15.93 6.25
CA LEU A 18 -7.98 -15.78 7.45
C LEU A 18 -7.71 -14.30 7.79
N ILE A 19 -7.37 -13.48 6.79
CA ILE A 19 -7.10 -12.06 6.99
C ILE A 19 -8.36 -11.31 7.41
N VAL A 20 -9.50 -11.57 6.75
CA VAL A 20 -10.77 -10.93 7.09
C VAL A 20 -11.23 -11.33 8.49
N GLU A 21 -11.11 -12.61 8.86
CA GLU A 21 -11.44 -13.11 10.19
C GLU A 21 -10.55 -12.46 11.27
N GLU A 22 -9.23 -12.51 11.10
CA GLU A 22 -8.29 -11.93 12.06
C GLU A 22 -8.48 -10.41 12.20
N LEU A 23 -8.67 -9.70 11.07
CA LEU A 23 -8.99 -8.27 11.12
C LEU A 23 -10.26 -8.05 11.94
N THR A 24 -11.34 -8.77 11.63
CA THR A 24 -12.62 -8.67 12.34
C THR A 24 -12.51 -8.95 13.84
N MET A 25 -11.71 -9.94 14.23
CA MET A 25 -11.47 -10.29 15.64
C MET A 25 -10.67 -9.23 16.38
N SER A 26 -9.80 -8.49 15.67
CA SER A 26 -8.87 -7.54 16.24
C SER A 26 -9.42 -6.11 16.41
N LEU A 27 -10.63 -5.85 15.89
CA LEU A 27 -11.32 -4.56 16.02
C LEU A 27 -12.25 -4.56 17.24
N ASP A 28 -12.42 -3.40 17.87
CA ASP A 28 -13.19 -3.26 19.11
C ASP A 28 -14.67 -3.65 18.92
N TRP A 29 -15.18 -4.40 19.89
CA TRP A 29 -16.51 -5.01 19.86
C TRP A 29 -17.64 -3.96 19.94
N LEU A 30 -17.36 -2.78 20.51
CA LEU A 30 -18.34 -1.70 20.65
C LEU A 30 -18.68 -1.02 19.32
N ASN A 31 -17.74 -0.99 18.38
CA ASN A 31 -17.92 -0.41 17.04
C ASN A 31 -18.14 -1.46 15.93
N LYS A 32 -18.38 -2.73 16.31
CA LYS A 32 -18.53 -3.86 15.37
C LYS A 32 -19.50 -3.57 14.23
N SER A 33 -20.62 -2.88 14.44
CA SER A 33 -21.67 -2.81 13.41
C SER A 33 -21.20 -2.20 12.08
N LYS A 34 -20.42 -1.11 12.09
CA LYS A 34 -19.96 -0.45 10.85
C LYS A 34 -18.81 -1.23 10.19
N ASP A 35 -17.77 -1.53 10.96
CA ASP A 35 -16.57 -2.16 10.41
C ASP A 35 -16.82 -3.61 10.00
N TYR A 36 -17.68 -4.34 10.74
CA TYR A 36 -18.13 -5.67 10.35
C TYR A 36 -18.94 -5.63 9.07
N THR A 37 -19.90 -4.70 8.95
CA THR A 37 -20.68 -4.56 7.71
C THR A 37 -19.78 -4.25 6.52
N PHE A 38 -18.74 -3.42 6.73
CA PHE A 38 -17.74 -3.15 5.70
C PHE A 38 -16.98 -4.43 5.30
N LEU A 39 -16.40 -5.14 6.26
CA LEU A 39 -15.61 -6.36 5.98
C LEU A 39 -16.45 -7.49 5.38
N ASP A 40 -17.67 -7.70 5.88
CA ASP A 40 -18.64 -8.68 5.36
C ASP A 40 -19.10 -8.35 3.93
N SER A 41 -19.07 -7.07 3.56
CA SER A 41 -19.39 -6.63 2.19
C SER A 41 -18.27 -6.89 1.18
N LEU A 42 -17.03 -7.08 1.64
CA LEU A 42 -15.90 -7.33 0.75
C LEU A 42 -16.00 -8.73 0.15
N LYS A 43 -15.77 -8.82 -1.16
CA LYS A 43 -15.86 -10.09 -1.91
C LYS A 43 -14.56 -10.38 -2.63
N LEU A 44 -14.13 -11.63 -2.60
CA LEU A 44 -13.03 -12.10 -3.41
C LEU A 44 -13.57 -12.64 -4.75
N THR A 45 -13.03 -12.12 -5.85
CA THR A 45 -13.32 -12.60 -7.20
C THR A 45 -12.04 -12.96 -7.93
N PHE A 46 -12.18 -13.73 -9.02
CA PHE A 46 -11.04 -14.20 -9.80
C PHE A 46 -11.26 -13.94 -11.28
N THR A 47 -10.20 -13.52 -11.95
CA THR A 47 -10.17 -13.32 -13.39
C THR A 47 -9.05 -14.13 -14.05
N ASP A 48 -9.38 -14.65 -15.23
CA ASP A 48 -8.47 -15.38 -16.12
C ASP A 48 -7.98 -14.50 -17.28
N ASN A 49 -8.19 -13.19 -17.19
CA ASN A 49 -7.83 -12.27 -18.24
C ASN A 49 -6.30 -12.20 -18.41
N THR A 50 -5.84 -12.39 -19.65
CA THR A 50 -4.42 -12.46 -20.02
C THR A 50 -3.81 -11.08 -20.27
N TYR A 51 -4.64 -10.04 -20.32
CA TYR A 51 -4.22 -8.66 -20.57
C TYR A 51 -3.93 -7.85 -19.31
N ASP A 52 -4.27 -8.40 -18.14
CA ASP A 52 -4.14 -7.71 -16.87
C ASP A 52 -2.69 -7.78 -16.37
N LYS A 53 -2.04 -6.60 -16.33
CA LYS A 53 -0.65 -6.43 -15.85
C LYS A 53 -0.54 -6.43 -14.32
N PHE A 54 -1.65 -6.63 -13.60
CA PHE A 54 -1.75 -6.54 -12.16
C PHE A 54 -2.01 -7.92 -11.54
N LEU A 55 -1.57 -8.09 -10.28
CA LEU A 55 -1.78 -9.32 -9.51
C LEU A 55 -3.19 -9.36 -8.92
N ALA A 56 -3.66 -8.22 -8.42
CA ALA A 56 -5.01 -8.01 -7.92
C ALA A 56 -5.42 -6.54 -8.12
N GLN A 57 -6.72 -6.26 -7.95
CA GLN A 57 -7.25 -4.89 -7.93
C GLN A 57 -8.50 -4.77 -7.03
N ALA A 58 -8.65 -3.60 -6.41
CA ALA A 58 -9.85 -3.20 -5.69
C ALA A 58 -10.91 -2.59 -6.64
N ILE A 59 -12.06 -3.25 -6.77
CA ILE A 59 -13.20 -2.78 -7.56
C ILE A 59 -14.19 -2.08 -6.62
N TYR A 60 -14.07 -0.76 -6.52
CA TYR A 60 -14.84 0.06 -5.57
C TYR A 60 -16.36 0.03 -5.74
N SER A 61 -16.86 -0.18 -6.96
CA SER A 61 -18.32 -0.16 -7.24
C SER A 61 -19.06 -1.39 -6.70
N THR A 62 -18.35 -2.50 -6.55
CA THR A 62 -18.91 -3.80 -6.15
C THR A 62 -18.32 -4.33 -4.85
N SER A 63 -17.41 -3.56 -4.22
CA SER A 63 -16.66 -3.98 -3.04
C SER A 63 -15.87 -5.28 -3.27
N GLU A 64 -15.33 -5.46 -4.46
CA GLU A 64 -14.62 -6.69 -4.84
C GLU A 64 -13.10 -6.50 -4.80
N ILE A 65 -12.40 -7.55 -4.41
CA ILE A 65 -10.97 -7.73 -4.61
C ILE A 65 -10.85 -8.79 -5.70
N GLU A 66 -10.44 -8.37 -6.89
CA GLU A 66 -10.31 -9.26 -8.04
C GLU A 66 -8.85 -9.70 -8.20
N PHE A 67 -8.59 -11.01 -8.16
CA PHE A 67 -7.27 -11.59 -8.38
C PHE A 67 -7.09 -12.12 -9.81
N SER A 68 -5.95 -11.80 -10.42
CA SER A 68 -5.55 -12.39 -11.71
C SER A 68 -4.85 -13.73 -11.50
N LEU A 69 -5.49 -14.81 -11.96
CA LEU A 69 -4.94 -16.17 -11.85
C LEU A 69 -3.79 -16.43 -12.83
N ASN A 70 -3.57 -15.55 -13.82
CA ASN A 70 -2.45 -15.65 -14.75
C ASN A 70 -1.18 -14.94 -14.22
N GLY A 71 -1.32 -13.95 -13.33
CA GLY A 71 -0.20 -13.18 -12.77
C GLY A 71 0.35 -13.71 -11.45
N ALA A 72 -0.35 -14.64 -10.81
CA ALA A 72 -0.06 -15.15 -9.47
C ALA A 72 1.00 -16.27 -9.46
N THR A 73 2.20 -15.98 -9.95
CA THR A 73 3.38 -16.84 -9.78
C THR A 73 4.25 -16.30 -8.63
N ALA A 74 4.11 -16.91 -7.44
CA ALA A 74 5.04 -16.79 -6.31
C ALA A 74 5.21 -15.40 -5.65
N ARG A 75 4.11 -14.78 -5.19
CA ARG A 75 4.17 -13.65 -4.23
C ARG A 75 3.28 -13.90 -3.03
N THR A 76 3.59 -13.24 -1.92
CA THR A 76 2.84 -13.27 -0.65
C THR A 76 1.41 -12.79 -0.88
N PHE A 77 0.45 -13.71 -1.00
CA PHE A 77 -0.97 -13.40 -1.16
C PHE A 77 -1.46 -12.49 -0.06
N GLN A 78 -1.01 -12.74 1.17
CA GLN A 78 -1.29 -11.91 2.35
C GLN A 78 -1.04 -10.42 2.10
N ALA A 79 0.17 -10.07 1.65
CA ALA A 79 0.54 -8.68 1.39
C ALA A 79 -0.33 -8.02 0.31
N THR A 80 -0.76 -8.82 -0.67
CA THR A 80 -1.59 -8.35 -1.78
C THR A 80 -3.04 -8.15 -1.32
N ILE A 81 -3.59 -9.10 -0.58
CA ILE A 81 -4.93 -9.00 0.00
C ILE A 81 -5.02 -7.79 0.93
N ILE A 82 -4.04 -7.61 1.83
CA ILE A 82 -3.97 -6.44 2.72
C ILE A 82 -3.92 -5.14 1.93
N HIS A 83 -3.16 -5.09 0.84
CA HIS A 83 -3.07 -3.91 -0.04
C HIS A 83 -4.44 -3.56 -0.65
N GLU A 84 -5.16 -4.54 -1.19
CA GLU A 84 -6.48 -4.28 -1.78
C GLU A 84 -7.55 -3.96 -0.71
N ILE A 85 -7.48 -4.56 0.49
CA ILE A 85 -8.31 -4.18 1.63
C ILE A 85 -8.03 -2.71 2.02
N ALA A 86 -6.76 -2.29 2.05
CA ALA A 86 -6.39 -0.91 2.35
C ALA A 86 -6.95 0.09 1.33
N HIS A 87 -7.04 -0.30 0.05
CA HIS A 87 -7.72 0.51 -0.97
C HIS A 87 -9.21 0.66 -0.66
N HIS A 88 -9.90 -0.41 -0.28
CA HIS A 88 -11.31 -0.36 0.10
C HIS A 88 -11.58 0.45 1.36
N ILE A 89 -10.69 0.37 2.37
CA ILE A 89 -10.76 1.21 3.58
C ILE A 89 -10.58 2.69 3.21
N SER A 90 -9.52 3.00 2.45
CA SER A 90 -9.24 4.38 2.00
C SER A 90 -10.42 4.98 1.23
N PHE A 91 -11.05 4.19 0.37
CA PHE A 91 -12.22 4.63 -0.38
C PHE A 91 -13.45 4.79 0.52
N SER A 92 -13.78 3.79 1.33
CA SER A 92 -15.01 3.77 2.14
C SER A 92 -15.01 4.79 3.28
N TYR A 93 -13.85 5.07 3.88
CA TYR A 93 -13.75 5.94 5.05
C TYR A 93 -13.26 7.36 4.70
N LEU A 94 -12.48 7.52 3.62
CA LEU A 94 -11.89 8.81 3.26
C LEU A 94 -12.31 9.31 1.87
N GLY A 95 -12.96 8.49 1.05
CA GLY A 95 -13.29 8.84 -0.34
C GLY A 95 -12.06 8.92 -1.26
N ILE A 96 -10.92 8.36 -0.83
CA ILE A 96 -9.65 8.42 -1.56
C ILE A 96 -9.51 7.21 -2.49
N ARG A 97 -9.01 7.45 -3.70
CA ARG A 97 -8.63 6.41 -4.67
C ARG A 97 -7.14 6.48 -4.94
N GLY A 98 -6.54 5.33 -5.25
CA GLY A 98 -5.14 5.24 -5.65
C GLY A 98 -4.13 5.23 -4.49
N HIS A 99 -2.85 5.44 -4.84
CA HIS A 99 -1.68 5.28 -3.98
C HIS A 99 -1.25 6.61 -3.35
N THR A 100 -2.03 7.11 -2.39
CA THR A 100 -1.73 8.32 -1.60
C THR A 100 -1.03 8.01 -0.29
N LEU A 101 -0.51 9.02 0.42
CA LEU A 101 0.10 8.82 1.73
C LEU A 101 -0.87 8.27 2.77
N GLU A 102 -2.13 8.69 2.78
CA GLU A 102 -3.17 8.11 3.65
C GLU A 102 -3.33 6.61 3.39
N PHE A 103 -3.46 6.24 2.10
CA PHE A 103 -3.52 4.84 1.70
C PHE A 103 -2.29 4.06 2.17
N ALA A 104 -1.10 4.60 1.96
CA ALA A 104 0.14 3.92 2.33
C ALA A 104 0.27 3.72 3.84
N ILE A 105 -0.16 4.71 4.64
CA ILE A 105 -0.23 4.60 6.10
C ILE A 105 -1.20 3.49 6.52
N ILE A 106 -2.40 3.45 5.92
CA ILE A 106 -3.40 2.41 6.19
C ILE A 106 -2.85 1.02 5.84
N ASN A 107 -2.33 0.86 4.61
CA ASN A 107 -1.75 -0.39 4.12
C ASN A 107 -0.64 -0.89 5.05
N TYR A 108 0.24 0.02 5.45
CA TYR A 108 1.36 -0.31 6.31
C TYR A 108 0.92 -0.70 7.73
N ALA A 109 0.01 0.07 8.33
CA ALA A 109 -0.49 -0.22 9.68
C ALA A 109 -1.19 -1.58 9.75
N LEU A 110 -1.97 -1.93 8.71
CA LEU A 110 -2.57 -3.26 8.58
C LEU A 110 -1.47 -4.32 8.42
N TYR A 111 -0.55 -4.15 7.46
CA TYR A 111 0.50 -5.14 7.20
C TYR A 111 1.38 -5.42 8.43
N TYR A 112 1.75 -4.37 9.16
CA TYR A 112 2.54 -4.47 10.39
C TYR A 112 1.76 -5.19 11.51
N LYS A 113 0.45 -4.96 11.63
CA LYS A 113 -0.41 -5.67 12.59
C LYS A 113 -0.39 -7.18 12.37
N PHE A 114 -0.45 -7.64 11.11
CA PHE A 114 -0.42 -9.06 10.75
C PHE A 114 0.96 -9.71 10.85
N ASN A 115 2.01 -9.00 10.45
CA ASN A 115 3.34 -9.62 10.30
C ASN A 115 4.26 -9.38 11.51
N GLN A 116 4.06 -8.29 12.26
CA GLN A 116 4.93 -7.83 13.34
C GLN A 116 6.43 -7.82 12.99
N ASP A 117 6.75 -7.81 11.69
CA ASP A 117 8.14 -7.84 11.22
C ASP A 117 8.70 -6.43 11.29
N ALA A 118 9.60 -6.22 12.25
CA ALA A 118 10.33 -4.97 12.44
C ALA A 118 11.12 -4.53 11.21
N ASN A 119 11.45 -5.45 10.29
CA ASN A 119 12.14 -5.17 9.03
C ASN A 119 11.19 -4.73 7.91
N THR A 120 9.87 -4.78 8.14
CA THR A 120 8.92 -4.17 7.21
C THR A 120 9.28 -2.69 7.11
N PHE A 121 9.44 -2.21 5.88
CA PHE A 121 9.76 -0.83 5.60
C PHE A 121 8.71 -0.22 4.68
N PHE A 122 8.39 1.04 4.93
CA PHE A 122 7.45 1.81 4.13
C PHE A 122 7.84 1.77 2.63
N ARG A 123 6.91 1.32 1.78
CA ARG A 123 7.16 1.14 0.34
C ARG A 123 6.85 2.44 -0.40
N SER A 124 7.87 3.02 -1.03
CA SER A 124 7.73 4.25 -1.81
C SER A 124 6.75 4.13 -2.98
N TYR A 125 6.59 2.95 -3.58
CA TYR A 125 5.57 2.73 -4.63
C TYR A 125 4.15 3.06 -4.14
N ASP A 126 3.84 2.81 -2.87
CA ASP A 126 2.50 3.01 -2.30
C ASP A 126 2.11 4.50 -2.16
N ILE A 127 3.03 5.42 -2.44
CA ILE A 127 2.81 6.88 -2.44
C ILE A 127 3.17 7.55 -3.76
N ALA A 128 3.29 6.78 -4.84
CA ALA A 128 3.70 7.32 -6.14
C ALA A 128 2.76 8.42 -6.68
N GLN A 129 1.51 8.48 -6.18
CA GLN A 129 0.53 9.49 -6.57
C GLN A 129 0.44 10.65 -5.57
N ASP A 130 1.19 10.62 -4.47
CA ASP A 130 1.22 11.70 -3.49
C ASP A 130 2.03 12.90 -4.01
N LYS A 131 1.49 14.11 -3.83
CA LYS A 131 2.17 15.34 -4.27
C LYS A 131 3.50 15.58 -3.56
N ALA A 132 3.65 15.05 -2.34
CA ALA A 132 4.89 15.15 -1.58
C ALA A 132 5.89 14.02 -1.90
N PHE A 133 5.58 13.10 -2.84
CA PHE A 133 6.41 11.93 -3.15
C PHE A 133 7.92 12.21 -3.25
N PRO A 134 8.41 13.25 -3.96
CA PRO A 134 9.84 13.54 -4.05
C PRO A 134 10.50 13.87 -2.70
N PHE A 135 9.74 14.44 -1.77
CA PHE A 135 10.22 14.87 -0.45
C PHE A 135 10.11 13.75 0.58
N LEU A 136 9.15 12.84 0.39
CA LEU A 136 8.95 11.67 1.23
C LEU A 136 10.13 10.70 1.17
N LEU A 137 10.85 10.67 0.05
CA LEU A 137 12.06 9.87 -0.14
C LEU A 137 13.26 10.35 0.70
N ILE A 138 13.24 11.61 1.18
CA ILE A 138 14.39 12.22 1.86
C ILE A 138 14.48 11.76 3.32
N ASN A 139 13.34 11.51 3.97
CA ASN A 139 13.26 11.15 5.39
C ASN A 139 12.47 9.84 5.63
N SER A 140 12.66 8.85 4.76
CA SER A 140 11.88 7.60 4.77
C SER A 140 11.91 6.86 6.12
N PHE A 141 13.05 6.83 6.82
CA PHE A 141 13.17 6.21 8.15
C PHE A 141 12.35 6.91 9.23
N LEU A 142 12.25 8.24 9.19
CA LEU A 142 11.43 9.01 10.13
C LEU A 142 9.96 8.65 9.94
N PHE A 143 9.51 8.60 8.68
CA PHE A 143 8.12 8.27 8.36
C PHE A 143 7.80 6.81 8.70
N ASP A 144 8.69 5.87 8.42
CA ASP A 144 8.55 4.47 8.83
C ASP A 144 8.36 4.34 10.35
N ALA A 145 9.18 5.03 11.15
CA ALA A 145 9.06 5.04 12.60
C ALA A 145 7.74 5.68 13.09
N MET A 146 7.26 6.74 12.45
CA MET A 146 5.99 7.37 12.79
C MET A 146 4.80 6.42 12.52
N ILE A 147 4.82 5.71 11.40
CA ILE A 147 3.75 4.80 11.00
C ILE A 147 3.73 3.53 11.87
N LYS A 148 4.90 2.95 12.21
CA LYS A 148 5.01 1.77 13.10
C LYS A 148 4.40 1.97 14.49
N ASN A 149 4.31 3.22 14.94
CA ASN A 149 3.74 3.56 16.25
C ASN A 149 2.22 3.80 16.21
N ILE A 150 1.58 3.69 15.05
CA ILE A 150 0.12 3.80 14.95
C ILE A 150 -0.51 2.55 15.57
N THR A 151 -1.21 2.77 16.68
CA THR A 151 -2.18 1.82 17.21
C THR A 151 -3.58 2.28 16.82
N PHE A 152 -4.52 1.34 16.65
CA PHE A 152 -5.91 1.64 16.38
C PHE A 152 -6.81 0.52 16.92
N VAL A 153 -8.02 0.90 17.34
CA VAL A 153 -9.04 -0.02 17.85
C VAL A 153 -10.12 -0.30 16.80
N ASP A 154 -10.31 0.61 15.84
CA ASP A 154 -11.26 0.46 14.74
C ASP A 154 -10.75 1.10 13.43
N LEU A 155 -11.42 0.81 12.30
CA LEU A 155 -11.02 1.30 10.98
C LEU A 155 -11.28 2.80 10.80
N THR A 156 -12.23 3.37 11.56
CA THR A 156 -12.49 4.82 11.54
C THR A 156 -11.33 5.56 12.19
N GLU A 157 -10.86 5.11 13.36
CA GLU A 157 -9.70 5.65 14.05
C GLU A 157 -8.43 5.52 13.19
N LEU A 158 -8.20 4.35 12.60
CA LEU A 158 -7.07 4.15 11.67
C LEU A 158 -7.11 5.18 10.53
N SER A 159 -8.26 5.37 9.91
CA SER A 159 -8.43 6.28 8.78
C SER A 159 -8.19 7.74 9.19
N LEU A 160 -8.69 8.16 10.35
CA LEU A 160 -8.46 9.51 10.88
C LEU A 160 -6.98 9.75 11.21
N LYS A 161 -6.32 8.81 11.89
CA LYS A 161 -4.89 8.88 12.20
C LYS A 161 -4.04 8.94 10.93
N ALA A 162 -4.44 8.20 9.89
CA ALA A 162 -3.75 8.26 8.59
C ALA A 162 -3.83 9.65 7.95
N VAL A 163 -4.97 10.33 8.02
CA VAL A 163 -5.13 11.72 7.52
C VAL A 163 -4.27 12.70 8.32
N GLU A 164 -4.32 12.62 9.65
CA GLU A 164 -3.56 13.51 10.53
C GLU A 164 -2.05 13.35 10.32
N LEU A 165 -1.58 12.11 10.26
CA LEU A 165 -0.17 11.81 10.02
C LEU A 165 0.25 12.22 8.61
N ALA A 166 -0.55 11.92 7.59
CA ALA A 166 -0.25 12.33 6.21
C ALA A 166 -0.12 13.86 6.10
N LYS A 167 -1.00 14.61 6.77
CA LYS A 167 -0.89 16.07 6.86
C LYS A 167 0.41 16.50 7.54
N SER A 168 0.72 15.96 8.71
CA SER A 168 1.94 16.30 9.46
C SER A 168 3.20 16.00 8.64
N ILE A 169 3.25 14.84 7.99
CA ILE A 169 4.36 14.45 7.12
C ILE A 169 4.51 15.44 5.96
N ARG A 170 3.41 15.82 5.29
CA ARG A 170 3.44 16.79 4.18
C ARG A 170 3.91 18.17 4.64
N GLU A 171 3.48 18.63 5.81
CA GLU A 171 3.90 19.91 6.41
C GLU A 171 5.40 19.93 6.78
N ASN A 172 5.95 18.78 7.20
CA ASN A 172 7.36 18.63 7.53
C ASN A 172 8.24 18.27 6.32
N SER A 173 7.63 17.83 5.22
CA SER A 173 8.33 17.58 3.97
C SER A 173 8.63 18.92 3.28
N ILE A 174 9.84 19.43 3.49
CA ILE A 174 10.28 20.71 2.91
C ILE A 174 10.16 20.62 1.39
N PRO A 175 9.47 21.55 0.71
CA PRO A 175 9.56 21.69 -0.73
C PRO A 175 10.98 22.16 -1.06
N LEU A 176 11.90 21.23 -1.30
CA LEU A 176 13.16 21.58 -1.95
C LEU A 176 12.78 22.11 -3.32
N ASN A 177 13.09 23.39 -3.56
CA ASN A 177 12.95 23.99 -4.87
C ASN A 177 14.05 23.42 -5.78
N LEU A 178 13.89 22.14 -6.17
CA LEU A 178 14.83 21.38 -7.00
C LEU A 178 15.05 22.03 -8.38
N SER A 179 14.21 23.00 -8.76
CA SER A 179 14.36 23.82 -9.96
C SER A 179 15.58 24.76 -9.94
N LYS A 180 16.21 24.98 -8.77
CA LYS A 180 17.40 25.86 -8.65
C LYS A 180 18.71 25.14 -8.41
N THR A 181 18.71 23.84 -8.15
CA THR A 181 19.93 23.12 -7.79
C THR A 181 20.02 21.84 -8.60
N ILE A 182 20.49 21.99 -9.84
CA ILE A 182 21.46 21.17 -10.57
C ILE A 182 21.42 21.71 -12.02
N THR A 183 22.13 22.81 -12.25
CA THR A 183 22.82 22.96 -13.54
C THR A 183 24.16 22.27 -13.35
N TYR A 184 24.33 21.09 -13.95
CA TYR A 184 25.67 20.62 -14.26
C TYR A 184 26.24 21.63 -15.25
N GLU A 185 27.03 22.59 -14.76
CA GLU A 185 28.01 23.23 -15.62
C GLU A 185 28.98 22.14 -16.03
N ASP A 186 28.84 21.72 -17.29
CA ASP A 186 29.72 20.80 -17.98
C ASP A 186 31.10 21.48 -18.12
N LYS A 187 31.87 21.51 -17.03
CA LYS A 187 33.29 21.83 -17.05
C LYS A 187 34.06 20.59 -17.45
N ASN A 188 33.86 20.16 -18.69
CA ASN A 188 34.88 19.38 -19.39
C ASN A 188 36.03 20.33 -19.76
N GLU A 189 36.80 20.69 -18.74
CA GLU A 189 38.18 21.12 -18.89
C GLU A 189 39.00 19.93 -19.44
N GLN A 190 39.43 20.10 -20.68
CA GLN A 190 40.70 19.62 -21.24
C GLN A 190 41.08 18.15 -20.98
N SER A 191 40.84 17.32 -22.00
CA SER A 191 41.52 16.03 -22.19
C SER A 191 43.05 16.19 -22.16
N PRO A 192 43.79 15.48 -21.30
CA PRO A 192 45.21 15.28 -21.50
C PRO A 192 45.40 14.17 -22.53
N HIS A 193 45.97 14.53 -23.68
CA HIS A 193 46.45 13.59 -24.68
C HIS A 193 47.40 12.55 -24.06
N LEU A 194 46.98 11.29 -24.06
CA LEU A 194 47.87 10.14 -23.93
C LEU A 194 48.77 10.08 -25.17
N LYS A 195 50.04 10.46 -25.02
CA LYS A 195 51.10 10.05 -25.96
C LYS A 195 51.50 8.62 -25.61
N VAL A 196 51.18 7.70 -26.51
CA VAL A 196 51.73 6.35 -26.55
C VAL A 196 53.15 6.47 -27.10
N ALA A 197 54.12 5.93 -26.35
CA ALA A 197 55.50 5.72 -26.81
C ALA A 197 55.60 4.42 -27.61
#